data_AF-A0A920FV75-F1
#
_entry.id   AF-A0A920FV75-F1
#
_cell.length_a   1.000
_cell.length_b   1.000
_cell.length_c   1.000
_cell.angle_alpha   90.00
_cell.angle_beta   90.00
_cell.angle_gamma   90.00
#
_symmetry.space_group_name_H-M   'P 1'
#
loop_
_entity.id
_entity.type
_entity.pdbx_description
1 polymer ?
#
loop_
_entity_poly.entity_id
_entity_poly.type
_entity_poly.pdbx_seq_one_letter_code
_entity_poly.pdbx_strand_id
1 'polypeptide(L)'
;MAKDNSDSSFNSLIPHLKELRTRFLKSLIFVLVIFVILFPFADLIYNQLAEPLLDKLPAGSNMIAIDVASPFFIPFKLVLILSVFISIPFLLYHLWMFTAPGLYEKEKKLVLPILISSSLLFYLGAAFAYFVVFPLLFGFFYKYCARGYICYDRYWKVP
;
A
#
# COMPACT_ATOMS: atom_id res chain seq x y z
N MET A 1 3.44 -7.33 -53.21
CA MET A 1 3.52 -6.10 -52.39
C MET A 1 2.71 -6.32 -51.12
N ALA A 2 3.33 -6.77 -50.02
CA ALA A 2 2.66 -6.98 -48.72
C ALA A 2 3.69 -7.03 -47.56
N LYS A 3 4.64 -6.08 -47.52
CA LYS A 3 5.74 -6.08 -46.54
C LYS A 3 6.10 -4.67 -46.06
N ASP A 4 5.12 -3.94 -45.53
CA ASP A 4 5.32 -2.57 -44.99
C ASP A 4 4.54 -2.26 -43.69
N ASN A 5 3.69 -3.17 -43.18
CA ASN A 5 2.91 -2.90 -41.96
C ASN A 5 3.55 -3.37 -40.64
N SER A 6 4.59 -4.21 -40.68
CA SER A 6 5.29 -4.65 -39.45
C SER A 6 6.20 -3.55 -38.89
N ASP A 7 6.90 -2.81 -39.74
CA ASP A 7 8.06 -2.03 -39.32
C ASP A 7 7.67 -0.67 -38.71
N SER A 8 6.49 -0.14 -39.06
CA SER A 8 5.93 1.10 -38.50
C SER A 8 5.45 0.92 -37.05
N SER A 9 4.85 -0.22 -36.72
CA SER A 9 4.35 -0.54 -35.39
C SER A 9 5.50 -0.78 -34.40
N PHE A 10 6.52 -1.55 -34.79
CA PHE A 10 7.69 -1.78 -33.94
C PHE A 10 8.47 -0.49 -33.64
N ASN A 11 8.56 0.44 -34.60
CA ASN A 11 9.20 1.74 -34.40
C ASN A 11 8.42 2.67 -33.44
N SER A 12 7.13 2.47 -33.24
CA SER A 12 6.29 3.21 -32.26
C SER A 12 6.27 2.58 -30.87
N LEU A 13 6.36 1.24 -30.79
CA LEU A 13 6.34 0.51 -29.50
C LEU A 13 7.65 0.67 -28.70
N ILE A 14 8.80 0.67 -29.36
CA ILE A 14 10.12 0.85 -28.71
C ILE A 14 10.21 2.16 -27.90
N PRO A 15 9.88 3.35 -28.46
CA PRO A 15 9.93 4.59 -27.69
C PRO A 15 8.89 4.65 -26.56
N HIS A 16 7.68 4.10 -26.77
CA HIS A 16 6.64 4.07 -25.73
C HIS A 16 7.04 3.18 -24.53
N LEU A 17 7.65 2.01 -24.77
CA LEU A 17 8.16 1.15 -23.70
C LEU A 17 9.36 1.78 -22.97
N LYS A 18 10.23 2.49 -23.70
CA LYS A 18 11.35 3.23 -23.11
C LYS A 18 10.86 4.34 -22.17
N GLU A 19 9.76 4.98 -22.53
CA GLU A 19 9.08 5.97 -21.71
C GLU A 19 8.50 5.36 -20.42
N LEU A 20 7.79 4.22 -20.50
CA LEU A 20 7.30 3.48 -19.34
C LEU A 20 8.43 3.16 -18.36
N ARG A 21 9.52 2.55 -18.85
CA ARG A 21 10.67 2.18 -18.02
C ARG A 21 11.24 3.38 -17.29
N THR A 22 11.45 4.48 -17.99
CA THR A 22 12.07 5.69 -17.42
C THR A 22 11.20 6.29 -16.32
N ARG A 23 9.88 6.28 -16.51
CA ARG A 23 8.91 6.78 -15.52
C ARG A 23 8.82 5.86 -14.32
N PHE A 24 8.79 4.54 -14.54
CA PHE A 24 8.81 3.54 -13.47
C PHE A 24 10.07 3.61 -12.61
N LEU A 25 11.24 3.81 -13.23
CA LEU A 25 12.49 4.01 -12.49
C LEU A 25 12.43 5.29 -11.65
N LYS A 26 11.93 6.40 -12.21
CA LYS A 26 11.79 7.67 -11.47
C LYS A 26 10.83 7.55 -10.28
N SER A 27 9.69 6.88 -10.46
CA SER A 27 8.73 6.66 -9.39
C SER A 27 9.30 5.73 -8.31
N LEU A 28 10.02 4.69 -8.69
CA LEU A 28 10.71 3.80 -7.75
C LEU A 28 11.79 4.53 -6.94
N ILE A 29 12.62 5.34 -7.61
CA ILE A 29 13.65 6.15 -6.94
C ILE A 29 13.02 7.13 -5.95
N PHE A 30 11.91 7.77 -6.31
CA PHE A 30 11.20 8.70 -5.42
C PHE A 30 10.68 8.01 -4.15
N VAL A 31 10.06 6.83 -4.30
CA VAL A 31 9.63 6.01 -3.16
C VAL A 31 10.81 5.61 -2.28
N LEU A 32 11.94 5.21 -2.88
CA LEU A 32 13.15 4.86 -2.15
C LEU A 32 13.75 6.06 -1.39
N VAL A 33 13.72 7.26 -1.96
CA VAL A 33 14.18 8.48 -1.28
C VAL A 33 13.33 8.75 -0.04
N ILE A 34 11.99 8.70 -0.17
CA ILE A 34 11.09 8.87 0.98
C ILE A 34 11.32 7.77 2.01
N PHE A 35 11.49 6.52 1.57
CA PHE A 35 11.81 5.40 2.46
C PHE A 35 13.08 5.66 3.29
N VAL A 36 14.18 6.08 2.66
CA VAL A 36 15.44 6.37 3.36
C VAL A 36 15.28 7.52 4.38
N ILE A 37 14.46 8.52 4.06
CA ILE A 37 14.16 9.64 4.98
C ILE A 37 13.33 9.18 6.19
N LEU A 38 12.37 8.27 5.98
CA LEU A 38 11.50 7.76 7.05
C LEU A 38 12.14 6.63 7.86
N PHE A 39 13.12 5.91 7.30
CA PHE A 39 13.78 4.78 7.95
C PHE A 39 14.32 5.06 9.37
N PRO A 40 15.00 6.19 9.68
CA PRO A 40 15.44 6.47 11.05
C PRO A 40 14.28 6.68 12.05
N PHE A 41 13.06 6.89 11.59
CA PHE A 41 11.86 7.06 12.42
C PHE A 41 11.01 5.78 12.50
N ALA A 42 11.50 4.65 11.98
CA ALA A 42 10.72 3.41 11.87
C ALA A 42 10.18 2.92 13.22
N ASP A 43 10.99 2.95 14.26
CA ASP A 43 10.61 2.49 15.61
C ASP A 43 9.52 3.38 16.23
N LEU A 44 9.60 4.70 15.99
CA LEU A 44 8.61 5.65 16.48
C LEU A 44 7.25 5.46 15.80
N ILE A 45 7.25 5.19 14.49
CA ILE A 45 6.03 4.93 13.72
C ILE A 45 5.43 3.58 14.15
N TYR A 46 6.26 2.57 14.37
CA TYR A 46 5.83 1.25 14.83
C TYR A 46 5.16 1.32 16.21
N ASN A 47 5.78 1.99 17.18
CA ASN A 47 5.23 2.11 18.53
C ASN A 47 3.86 2.80 18.54
N GLN A 48 3.70 3.89 17.77
CA GLN A 48 2.41 4.58 17.64
C GLN A 48 1.32 3.71 17.01
N LEU A 49 1.69 2.81 16.10
CA LEU A 49 0.72 1.93 15.44
C LEU A 49 0.40 0.67 16.28
N ALA A 50 1.35 0.21 17.09
CA ALA A 50 1.20 -0.97 17.95
C ALA A 50 0.34 -0.70 19.19
N GLU A 51 0.39 0.51 19.75
CA GLU A 51 -0.38 0.92 20.93
C GLU A 51 -1.91 0.70 20.79
N PRO A 52 -2.61 1.20 19.75
CA PRO A 52 -4.05 0.98 19.60
C PRO A 52 -4.42 -0.46 19.26
N LEU A 53 -3.48 -1.25 18.73
CA LEU A 53 -3.68 -2.68 18.48
C LEU A 53 -3.65 -3.45 19.80
N LEU A 54 -2.68 -3.15 20.67
CA LEU A 54 -2.53 -3.76 22.00
C LEU A 54 -3.72 -3.45 22.92
N ASP A 55 -4.22 -2.22 22.90
CA ASP A 55 -5.34 -1.77 23.74
C ASP A 55 -6.67 -2.48 23.45
N LYS A 56 -6.81 -3.06 22.25
CA LYS A 56 -7.99 -3.85 21.90
C LYS A 56 -7.84 -5.31 22.32
N LEU A 57 -6.63 -5.83 22.53
CA LEU A 57 -6.45 -7.22 22.96
C LEU A 57 -6.82 -7.40 24.44
N PRO A 58 -7.58 -8.45 24.82
CA PRO A 58 -7.92 -8.71 26.22
C PRO A 58 -6.66 -8.98 27.05
N ALA A 59 -6.65 -8.47 28.28
CA ALA A 59 -5.55 -8.65 29.25
C ALA A 59 -5.22 -10.14 29.44
N GLY A 60 -4.05 -10.56 28.98
CA GLY A 60 -3.58 -11.96 29.07
C GLY A 60 -3.03 -12.54 27.77
N SER A 61 -3.19 -11.87 26.62
CA SER A 61 -2.52 -12.25 25.38
C SER A 61 -1.08 -11.73 25.39
N ASN A 62 -0.13 -12.55 25.83
CA ASN A 62 1.28 -12.27 25.58
C ASN A 62 1.51 -12.15 24.07
N MET A 63 2.24 -11.11 23.64
CA MET A 63 2.85 -11.07 22.32
C MET A 63 3.83 -12.23 22.19
N ILE A 64 3.36 -13.39 21.75
CA ILE A 64 4.24 -14.46 21.30
C ILE A 64 4.60 -14.13 19.87
N ALA A 65 5.75 -13.48 19.68
CA ALA A 65 6.38 -13.39 18.37
C ALA A 65 6.74 -14.82 17.94
N ILE A 66 5.91 -15.41 17.09
CA ILE A 66 6.05 -16.78 16.58
C ILE A 66 7.28 -16.91 15.64
N ASP A 67 7.95 -15.79 15.33
CA ASP A 67 9.06 -15.74 14.39
C ASP A 67 10.14 -14.72 14.85
N VAL A 68 11.38 -15.20 14.96
CA VAL A 68 12.54 -14.51 15.57
C VAL A 68 12.98 -13.28 14.76
N ALA A 69 12.65 -13.25 13.47
CA ALA A 69 12.99 -12.15 12.56
C ALA A 69 11.92 -11.05 12.51
N SER A 70 10.73 -11.29 13.08
CA SER A 70 9.61 -10.36 13.06
C SER A 70 9.93 -8.97 13.64
N PRO A 71 10.64 -8.83 14.77
CA PRO A 71 10.93 -7.51 15.34
C PRO A 71 11.76 -6.63 14.41
N PHE A 72 12.58 -7.22 13.53
CA PHE A 72 13.41 -6.48 12.57
C PHE A 72 12.64 -6.15 11.28
N PHE A 73 11.87 -7.10 10.74
CA PHE A 73 11.19 -6.91 9.45
C PHE A 73 9.87 -6.14 9.55
N ILE A 74 9.19 -6.14 10.70
CA ILE A 74 7.93 -5.40 10.88
C ILE A 74 8.14 -3.88 10.71
N PRO A 75 9.04 -3.20 11.45
CA PRO A 75 9.25 -1.76 11.28
C PRO A 75 9.72 -1.42 9.86
N PHE A 76 10.57 -2.27 9.25
CA PHE A 76 10.99 -2.11 7.86
C PHE A 76 9.80 -2.15 6.87
N LYS A 77 8.96 -3.19 6.96
CA LYS A 77 7.76 -3.34 6.10
C LYS A 77 6.79 -2.18 6.30
N LEU A 78 6.62 -1.73 7.54
CA LEU A 78 5.75 -0.62 7.88
C LEU A 78 6.18 0.67 7.19
N VAL A 79 7.46 1.04 7.33
CA VAL A 79 8.00 2.26 6.70
C VAL A 79 7.99 2.17 5.18
N LEU A 80 8.21 0.98 4.62
CA LEU A 80 8.10 0.76 3.18
C LEU A 80 6.67 0.99 2.67
N ILE A 81 5.66 0.49 3.38
CA ILE A 81 4.26 0.74 3.03
C ILE A 81 3.94 2.22 3.18
N LEU A 82 4.36 2.85 4.29
CA LEU A 82 4.10 4.27 4.55
C LEU A 82 4.75 5.18 3.52
N SER A 83 5.99 4.90 3.10
CA SER A 83 6.68 5.67 2.06
C SER A 83 5.96 5.59 0.72
N VAL A 84 5.40 4.43 0.37
CA VAL A 84 4.54 4.28 -0.82
C VAL A 84 3.29 5.14 -0.67
N PHE A 85 2.60 5.10 0.47
CA PHE A 85 1.40 5.91 0.74
C PHE A 85 1.66 7.42 0.57
N ILE A 86 2.79 7.92 1.07
CA ILE A 86 3.19 9.32 0.90
C ILE A 86 3.52 9.63 -0.56
N SER A 87 4.07 8.66 -1.29
CA SER A 87 4.47 8.81 -2.69
C SER A 87 3.29 8.75 -3.67
N ILE A 88 2.09 8.34 -3.24
CA ILE A 88 0.91 8.15 -4.09
C ILE A 88 0.61 9.32 -5.06
N PRO A 89 0.58 10.61 -4.65
CA PRO A 89 0.37 11.72 -5.58
C PRO A 89 1.37 11.72 -6.74
N PHE A 90 2.64 11.39 -6.45
CA PHE A 90 3.70 11.31 -7.45
C PHE A 90 3.58 10.05 -8.33
N LEU A 91 3.21 8.91 -7.73
CA LEU A 91 2.95 7.66 -8.45
C LEU A 91 1.81 7.83 -9.46
N LEU A 92 0.70 8.42 -9.02
CA LEU A 92 -0.45 8.75 -9.86
C LEU A 92 -0.04 9.70 -10.99
N TYR A 93 0.77 10.72 -10.72
CA TYR A 93 1.23 11.65 -11.75
C TYR A 93 2.02 10.93 -12.86
N HIS A 94 2.98 10.08 -12.47
CA HIS A 94 3.79 9.33 -13.43
C HIS A 94 2.97 8.29 -14.21
N LEU A 95 1.97 7.67 -13.57
CA LEU A 95 1.03 6.73 -14.18
C LEU A 95 0.18 7.42 -15.26
N TRP A 96 -0.45 8.55 -14.94
CA TRP A 96 -1.28 9.30 -15.89
C TRP A 96 -0.48 9.90 -17.03
N MET A 97 0.71 10.41 -16.72
CA MET A 97 1.55 11.02 -17.72
C MET A 97 2.11 9.96 -18.69
N PHE A 98 2.14 8.66 -18.35
CA PHE A 98 2.43 7.55 -19.27
C PHE A 98 1.25 7.26 -20.23
N THR A 99 0.02 7.52 -19.80
CA THR A 99 -1.21 7.40 -20.62
C THR A 99 -1.44 8.64 -21.50
N ALA A 100 -0.95 9.81 -21.08
CA ALA A 100 -1.09 11.09 -21.79
C ALA A 100 -0.40 11.25 -23.17
N PRO A 101 0.67 10.51 -23.57
CA PRO A 101 1.30 10.73 -24.87
C PRO A 101 0.41 10.29 -26.05
N GLY A 102 -0.69 9.56 -25.78
CA GLY A 102 -1.69 9.18 -26.79
C GLY A 102 -2.89 10.13 -26.91
N LEU A 103 -2.94 11.22 -26.14
CA LEU A 103 -4.14 12.07 -25.99
C LEU A 103 -3.95 13.46 -26.63
N TYR A 104 -4.97 13.97 -27.35
CA TYR A 104 -4.92 15.28 -28.00
C TYR A 104 -4.64 16.39 -26.97
N GLU A 105 -3.77 17.37 -27.30
CA GLU A 105 -3.30 18.45 -26.41
C GLU A 105 -4.42 19.20 -25.64
N LYS A 106 -5.64 19.22 -26.18
CA LYS A 106 -6.83 19.82 -25.56
C LYS A 106 -7.39 19.02 -24.36
N GLU A 107 -7.15 17.71 -24.31
CA GLU A 107 -7.66 16.81 -23.27
C GLU A 107 -6.69 16.65 -22.09
N LYS A 108 -5.41 17.04 -22.25
CA LYS A 108 -4.42 17.07 -21.15
C LYS A 108 -4.88 17.90 -19.95
N LYS A 109 -5.74 18.91 -20.16
CA LYS A 109 -6.31 19.73 -19.07
C LYS A 109 -7.26 18.95 -18.16
N LEU A 110 -7.86 17.85 -18.63
CA LEU A 110 -8.73 16.97 -17.83
C LEU A 110 -7.93 16.00 -16.95
N VAL A 111 -6.66 15.75 -17.28
CA VAL A 111 -5.79 14.89 -16.47
C VAL A 111 -5.55 15.51 -15.09
N LEU A 112 -5.41 16.83 -15.01
CA LEU A 112 -5.15 17.54 -13.75
C LEU A 112 -6.28 17.41 -12.70
N PRO A 113 -7.57 17.69 -13.01
CA PRO A 113 -8.66 17.50 -12.06
C PRO A 113 -8.86 16.03 -11.70
N ILE A 114 -8.62 15.09 -12.63
CA ILE A 114 -8.68 13.65 -12.34
C ILE A 114 -7.58 13.26 -11.35
N LEU A 115 -6.34 13.72 -11.58
CA LEU A 115 -5.21 13.44 -10.69
C LEU A 115 -5.47 13.91 -9.26
N ILE A 116 -5.95 15.15 -9.12
CA ILE A 116 -6.29 15.74 -7.82
C ILE A 116 -7.42 14.93 -7.16
N SER A 117 -8.46 14.60 -7.91
CA SER A 117 -9.59 13.82 -7.40
C SER A 117 -9.17 12.42 -6.97
N SER A 118 -8.31 11.74 -7.75
CA SER A 118 -7.77 10.41 -7.40
C SER A 118 -6.88 10.47 -6.16
N SER A 119 -6.02 11.48 -6.04
CA SER A 119 -5.17 11.63 -4.85
C SER A 119 -6.02 11.90 -3.61
N LEU A 120 -7.04 12.76 -3.72
CA LEU A 120 -7.95 13.09 -2.63
C LEU A 120 -8.76 11.85 -2.21
N LEU A 121 -9.30 11.11 -3.19
CA LEU A 121 -10.05 9.89 -2.96
C LEU A 121 -9.18 8.80 -2.31
N PHE A 122 -7.90 8.70 -2.67
CA PHE A 122 -6.98 7.76 -2.03
C PHE A 122 -6.81 8.06 -0.54
N TYR A 123 -6.56 9.33 -0.17
CA TYR A 123 -6.43 9.71 1.24
C TYR A 123 -7.75 9.59 2.01
N LEU A 124 -8.89 9.91 1.38
CA LEU A 124 -10.20 9.63 1.95
C LEU A 124 -10.43 8.13 2.17
N GLY A 125 -10.03 7.29 1.22
CA GLY A 125 -10.10 5.84 1.34
C GLY A 125 -9.20 5.32 2.47
N ALA A 126 -8.00 5.86 2.61
CA ALA A 126 -7.09 5.53 3.70
C ALA A 126 -7.69 5.92 5.07
N ALA A 127 -8.26 7.12 5.17
CA ALA A 127 -8.96 7.57 6.37
C ALA A 127 -10.19 6.69 6.67
N PHE A 128 -11.00 6.36 5.66
CA PHE A 128 -12.15 5.48 5.81
C PHE A 128 -11.75 4.08 6.28
N ALA A 129 -10.68 3.52 5.72
CA ALA A 129 -10.13 2.25 6.17
C ALA A 129 -9.75 2.32 7.65
N TYR A 130 -9.02 3.36 8.06
CA TYR A 130 -8.60 3.58 9.45
C TYR A 130 -9.77 3.71 10.42
N PHE A 131 -10.73 4.60 10.15
CA PHE A 131 -11.79 4.95 11.10
C PHE A 131 -12.99 4.00 11.09
N VAL A 132 -13.30 3.33 9.97
CA VAL A 132 -14.51 2.51 9.83
C VAL A 132 -14.19 1.04 9.71
N VAL A 133 -13.25 0.68 8.83
CA VAL A 133 -12.98 -0.73 8.52
C VAL A 133 -12.25 -1.42 9.67
N PHE A 134 -11.23 -0.82 10.26
CA PHE A 134 -10.51 -1.41 11.41
C PHE A 134 -11.42 -1.74 12.60
N PRO A 135 -12.24 -0.83 13.17
CA PRO A 135 -13.09 -1.18 14.30
C PRO A 135 -14.16 -2.21 13.94
N LEU A 136 -14.66 -2.18 12.71
CA LEU A 136 -15.61 -3.18 12.22
C LEU A 136 -14.97 -4.58 12.16
N LEU A 137 -13.77 -4.69 11.58
CA LEU A 137 -13.01 -5.96 11.51
C LEU A 137 -12.72 -6.51 12.91
N PHE A 138 -12.21 -5.70 13.83
CA PHE A 138 -11.96 -6.13 15.20
C PHE A 138 -13.26 -6.56 15.89
N GLY A 139 -14.35 -5.80 15.75
CA GLY A 139 -15.67 -6.18 16.27
C GLY A 139 -16.16 -7.53 15.74
N PHE A 140 -15.90 -7.84 14.47
CA PHE A 140 -16.18 -9.17 13.91
C PHE A 140 -15.26 -10.24 14.52
N PHE A 141 -13.94 -10.01 14.57
CA PHE A 141 -12.99 -10.98 15.12
C PHE A 141 -13.33 -11.36 16.57
N TYR A 142 -13.67 -10.41 17.45
CA TYR A 142 -14.11 -10.73 18.82
C TYR A 142 -15.37 -11.60 18.85
N LYS A 143 -16.35 -11.32 17.97
CA LYS A 143 -17.58 -12.12 17.90
C LYS A 143 -17.33 -13.57 17.45
N TYR A 144 -16.46 -13.78 16.46
CA TYR A 144 -16.13 -15.14 15.98
C TYR A 144 -15.27 -15.91 16.98
N CYS A 145 -14.31 -15.21 17.58
CA CYS A 145 -13.40 -15.79 18.54
C CYS A 145 -14.20 -16.19 19.82
N ALA A 146 -15.17 -15.36 20.28
CA ALA A 146 -16.15 -15.69 21.34
C ALA A 146 -16.96 -16.97 21.12
N ARG A 147 -17.18 -17.36 19.86
CA ARG A 147 -17.87 -18.60 19.50
C ARG A 147 -16.93 -19.82 19.51
N GLY A 148 -15.62 -19.62 19.41
CA GLY A 148 -14.61 -20.68 19.30
C GLY A 148 -13.98 -21.14 20.62
N TYR A 149 -13.98 -20.31 21.68
CA TYR A 149 -13.34 -20.66 22.96
C TYR A 149 -14.12 -21.69 23.79
N ILE A 150 -15.41 -21.86 23.53
CA ILE A 150 -16.27 -22.78 24.31
C ILE A 150 -15.92 -24.26 24.00
N CYS A 151 -15.09 -24.53 22.99
CA CYS A 151 -14.68 -25.88 22.61
C CYS A 151 -13.33 -26.33 23.19
N TYR A 152 -12.49 -25.44 23.72
CA TYR A 152 -11.17 -25.84 24.26
C TYR A 152 -11.21 -26.26 25.74
N ASP A 153 -12.23 -25.81 26.47
CA ASP A 153 -12.41 -26.10 27.90
C ASP A 153 -12.86 -27.55 28.19
N ARG A 154 -13.22 -28.34 27.16
CA ARG A 154 -13.74 -29.71 27.35
C ARG A 154 -12.71 -30.83 27.16
N TYR A 155 -11.51 -30.56 26.66
CA TYR A 155 -10.55 -31.61 26.28
C TYR A 155 -9.33 -31.78 27.19
N TRP A 156 -9.13 -30.94 28.23
CA TRP A 156 -8.02 -31.07 29.18
C TRP A 156 -8.47 -31.49 30.59
N LYS A 157 -9.20 -32.60 30.66
CA LYS A 157 -9.42 -33.34 31.93
C LYS A 157 -8.94 -34.77 31.73
N VAL A 158 -7.62 -34.92 31.70
CA VAL A 158 -6.94 -36.21 31.80
C VAL A 158 -6.76 -36.47 33.31
N PRO A 159 -7.10 -37.66 33.84
CA PRO A 159 -6.83 -38.02 35.23
C PRO A 159 -5.33 -38.07 35.54
#